data_AF-A0A562FHM1-F1
#
_entry.id   AF-A0A562FHM1-F1
#
_cell.length_a   1.000
_cell.length_b   1.000
_cell.length_c   1.000
_cell.angle_alpha   90.00
_cell.angle_beta   90.00
_cell.angle_gamma   90.00
#
_symmetry.space_group_name_H-M   'P 1'
#
loop_
_entity.id
_entity.type
_entity.pdbx_description
1 polymer ?
#
loop_
_entity_poly.entity_id
_entity_poly.type
_entity_poly.pdbx_seq_one_letter_code
_entity_poly.pdbx_strand_id
1 'polypeptide(L)'
;MLPGMVRKFIRGTVTGLVALAALPATSGAQSIIQSAPRGDVLIEQYIAEIGPRDLINSSGARLSQPWQVLRQDRANYHRFRIRDRLDEGDSFFHDANNRAAFESMLRSGSISRQAARDVMRGGAVVLVEIYGRGGVGRSVVVTVAR
;
A
#
# COMPACT_ATOMS: atom_id res chain seq x y z
N MET A 1 -34.90 -3.86 65.23
CA MET A 1 -35.57 -4.90 66.03
C MET A 1 -36.37 -5.76 65.05
N LEU A 2 -35.74 -6.79 64.47
CA LEU A 2 -36.44 -7.93 63.86
C LEU A 2 -36.83 -8.85 65.04
N PRO A 3 -37.94 -9.64 65.05
CA PRO A 3 -38.28 -10.60 63.98
C PRO A 3 -39.79 -11.02 63.93
N GLY A 4 -40.11 -12.06 63.15
CA GLY A 4 -41.36 -12.83 63.27
C GLY A 4 -41.94 -13.25 61.91
N MET A 5 -41.43 -14.28 61.24
CA MET A 5 -41.57 -15.73 61.48
C MET A 5 -42.99 -16.29 61.21
N VAL A 6 -42.98 -17.41 60.47
CA VAL A 6 -43.98 -18.51 60.38
C VAL A 6 -44.99 -18.52 59.21
N ARG A 7 -44.57 -19.20 58.14
CA ARG A 7 -45.18 -20.37 57.45
C ARG A 7 -46.71 -20.53 57.42
N LYS A 8 -47.29 -20.78 56.23
CA LYS A 8 -47.52 -22.13 55.65
C LYS A 8 -48.33 -22.07 54.33
N PHE A 9 -47.83 -22.83 53.34
CA PHE A 9 -48.48 -23.65 52.30
C PHE A 9 -49.76 -23.15 51.60
N ILE A 10 -49.79 -23.27 50.26
CA ILE A 10 -50.67 -24.22 49.54
C ILE A 10 -50.16 -24.43 48.10
N ARG A 11 -50.41 -25.65 47.64
CA ARG A 11 -49.99 -26.38 46.44
C ARG A 11 -50.47 -25.74 45.13
N GLY A 12 -49.74 -26.00 44.04
CA GLY A 12 -50.24 -25.75 42.68
C GLY A 12 -49.19 -25.96 41.60
N THR A 13 -48.95 -27.21 41.23
CA THR A 13 -48.30 -27.63 39.97
C THR A 13 -48.94 -26.96 38.75
N VAL A 14 -48.15 -26.39 37.83
CA VAL A 14 -48.17 -26.75 36.39
C VAL A 14 -46.80 -26.38 35.79
N THR A 15 -46.11 -27.40 35.29
CA THR A 15 -44.97 -27.29 34.38
C THR A 15 -45.46 -26.71 33.05
N GLY A 16 -45.00 -25.52 32.68
CA GLY A 16 -45.21 -24.92 31.36
C GLY A 16 -43.86 -24.51 30.77
N LEU A 17 -43.24 -25.43 30.02
CA LEU A 17 -42.03 -25.17 29.26
C LEU A 17 -42.38 -24.20 28.11
N VAL A 18 -41.97 -22.93 28.20
CA VAL A 18 -41.98 -22.03 27.04
C VAL A 18 -40.68 -22.28 26.27
N ALA A 19 -40.79 -23.00 25.16
CA ALA A 19 -39.71 -23.14 24.20
C ALA A 19 -39.46 -21.79 23.50
N LEU A 20 -38.35 -21.14 23.83
CA LEU A 20 -37.84 -19.98 23.12
C LEU A 20 -37.28 -20.47 21.77
N ALA A 21 -38.03 -20.27 20.69
CA ALA A 21 -37.54 -20.55 19.33
C ALA A 21 -36.51 -19.47 18.94
N ALA A 22 -35.23 -19.71 19.22
CA ALA A 22 -34.13 -18.94 18.66
C ALA A 22 -33.90 -19.40 17.22
N LEU A 23 -34.26 -18.57 16.24
CA LEU A 23 -33.87 -18.76 14.85
C LEU A 23 -32.34 -18.53 14.74
N PRO A 24 -31.56 -19.48 14.21
CA PRO A 24 -30.16 -19.22 13.94
C PRO A 24 -30.06 -18.31 12.72
N ALA A 25 -29.61 -17.06 12.90
CA ALA A 25 -29.12 -16.25 11.80
C ALA A 25 -27.82 -16.89 11.31
N THR A 26 -27.87 -17.62 10.20
CA THR A 26 -26.67 -18.18 9.57
C THR A 26 -25.89 -17.05 8.92
N SER A 27 -24.89 -16.52 9.62
CA SER A 27 -23.86 -15.66 9.03
C SER A 27 -23.00 -16.48 8.06
N GLY A 28 -23.42 -16.53 6.80
CA GLY A 28 -22.62 -17.11 5.72
C GLY A 28 -21.52 -16.14 5.30
N ALA A 29 -20.39 -16.14 6.00
CA ALA A 29 -19.16 -15.55 5.47
C ALA A 29 -18.59 -16.51 4.40
N GLN A 30 -19.02 -16.35 3.14
CA GLN A 30 -18.43 -17.10 2.03
C GLN A 30 -17.07 -16.49 1.69
N SER A 31 -15.98 -17.20 2.01
CA SER A 31 -14.63 -16.82 1.60
C SER A 31 -14.44 -17.12 0.11
N ILE A 32 -14.53 -16.10 -0.74
CA ILE A 32 -14.12 -16.21 -2.14
C ILE A 32 -12.59 -16.29 -2.15
N ILE A 33 -12.02 -17.48 -2.37
CA ILE A 33 -10.60 -17.60 -2.71
C ILE A 33 -10.43 -17.11 -4.14
N GLN A 34 -10.24 -15.80 -4.31
CA GLN A 34 -9.75 -15.26 -5.57
C GLN A 34 -8.34 -15.82 -5.79
N SER A 35 -8.19 -16.68 -6.80
CA SER A 35 -6.87 -17.11 -7.24
C SER A 35 -6.10 -15.87 -7.71
N ALA A 36 -5.06 -15.49 -6.97
CA ALA A 36 -4.19 -14.40 -7.37
C ALA A 36 -3.55 -14.71 -8.74
N PRO A 37 -3.36 -13.71 -9.62
CA PRO A 37 -2.73 -13.91 -10.92
C PRO A 37 -1.42 -14.69 -10.82
N ARG A 38 -1.16 -15.63 -11.74
CA ARG A 38 0.08 -16.45 -11.72
C ARG A 38 1.33 -15.70 -12.19
N GLY A 39 1.23 -14.43 -12.59
CA GLY A 39 2.35 -13.54 -12.89
C GLY A 39 2.43 -12.32 -11.95
N ASP A 40 3.42 -11.46 -12.16
CA ASP A 40 3.43 -10.12 -11.58
C ASP A 40 2.46 -9.24 -12.40
N VAL A 41 1.67 -8.41 -11.72
CA VAL A 41 0.69 -7.51 -12.32
C VAL A 41 1.04 -6.07 -12.02
N LEU A 42 0.56 -5.14 -12.84
CA LEU A 42 0.69 -3.71 -12.55
C LEU A 42 -0.04 -3.40 -11.24
N ILE A 43 0.72 -2.93 -10.24
CA ILE A 43 0.21 -2.50 -8.94
C ILE A 43 -0.27 -1.06 -9.05
N GLU A 44 0.61 -0.19 -9.55
CA GLU A 44 0.39 1.25 -9.66
C GLU A 44 1.37 1.82 -10.68
N GLN A 45 1.02 2.98 -11.24
CA GLN A 45 1.90 3.75 -12.09
C GLN A 45 1.77 5.24 -11.75
N TYR A 46 2.80 6.02 -12.02
CA TYR A 46 2.78 7.46 -11.85
C TYR A 46 3.72 8.17 -12.83
N ILE A 47 3.41 9.43 -13.11
CA ILE A 47 4.30 10.36 -13.82
C ILE A 47 5.13 11.16 -12.80
N ALA A 48 6.41 11.37 -13.10
CA ALA A 48 7.30 12.22 -12.31
C ALA A 48 8.14 13.13 -13.20
N GLU A 49 8.28 14.39 -12.79
CA GLU A 49 9.25 15.33 -13.34
C GLU A 49 10.53 15.26 -12.50
N ILE A 50 11.65 14.96 -13.13
CA ILE A 50 12.95 14.87 -12.44
C ILE A 50 13.56 16.27 -12.38
N GLY A 51 13.33 16.98 -11.29
CA GLY A 51 13.87 18.30 -11.05
C GLY A 51 15.32 18.32 -10.57
N PRO A 52 15.95 19.50 -10.44
CA PRO A 52 17.31 19.64 -9.94
C PRO A 52 17.50 19.12 -8.51
N ARG A 53 16.43 19.10 -7.70
CA ARG A 53 16.45 18.66 -6.29
C ARG A 53 16.51 17.14 -6.15
N ASP A 54 16.17 16.41 -7.21
CA ASP A 54 16.23 14.93 -7.21
C ASP A 54 17.62 14.42 -7.56
N LEU A 55 18.47 15.29 -8.12
CA LEU A 55 19.84 14.96 -8.50
C LEU A 55 20.81 14.97 -7.32
N ILE A 56 20.37 15.39 -6.13
CA ILE A 56 21.20 15.56 -4.94
C ILE A 56 20.59 14.84 -3.74
N ASN A 57 21.43 14.22 -2.92
CA ASN A 57 20.97 13.63 -1.66
C ASN A 57 20.77 14.70 -0.57
N SER A 58 20.28 14.28 0.59
CA SER A 58 20.05 15.17 1.74
C SER A 58 21.32 15.85 2.29
N SER A 59 22.51 15.34 1.96
CA SER A 59 23.79 15.94 2.33
C SER A 59 24.32 16.91 1.26
N GLY A 60 23.57 17.15 0.18
CA GLY A 60 23.93 18.02 -0.94
C GLY A 60 24.88 17.38 -1.97
N ALA A 61 25.19 16.08 -1.85
CA ALA A 61 26.06 15.41 -2.80
C ALA A 61 25.27 14.93 -4.03
N ARG A 62 25.88 15.07 -5.22
CA ARG A 62 25.26 14.63 -6.49
C ARG A 62 25.16 13.10 -6.55
N LEU A 63 23.99 12.62 -6.97
CA LEU A 63 23.71 11.21 -7.19
C LEU A 63 24.34 10.73 -8.50
N SER A 64 24.77 9.47 -8.54
CA SER A 64 25.54 8.91 -9.65
C SER A 64 24.82 7.81 -10.42
N GLN A 65 23.65 7.37 -9.95
CA GLN A 65 22.88 6.29 -10.58
C GLN A 65 21.39 6.66 -10.72
N PRO A 66 20.72 6.25 -11.81
CA PRO A 66 19.32 6.62 -12.07
C PRO A 66 18.36 6.21 -10.95
N TRP A 67 18.53 5.01 -10.38
CA TRP A 67 17.69 4.54 -9.28
C TRP A 67 17.83 5.41 -8.02
N GLN A 68 18.99 6.02 -7.80
CA GLN A 68 19.19 6.93 -6.67
C GLN A 68 18.35 8.19 -6.84
N VAL A 69 18.34 8.75 -8.06
CA VAL A 69 17.57 9.93 -8.43
C VAL A 69 16.08 9.65 -8.29
N LEU A 70 15.58 8.56 -8.89
CA LEU A 70 14.16 8.17 -8.78
C LEU A 70 13.74 7.92 -7.33
N ARG A 71 14.61 7.32 -6.51
CA ARG A 71 14.36 7.13 -5.09
C ARG A 71 14.35 8.46 -4.32
N GLN A 72 15.25 9.37 -4.66
CA GLN A 72 15.32 10.71 -4.05
C GLN A 72 14.09 11.53 -4.39
N ASP A 73 13.64 11.48 -5.65
CA ASP A 73 12.37 12.05 -6.12
C ASP A 73 11.19 11.54 -5.28
N ARG A 74 11.03 10.22 -5.13
CA ARG A 74 9.96 9.69 -4.27
C ARG A 74 10.12 10.04 -2.79
N ALA A 75 11.34 10.26 -2.30
CA ALA A 75 11.55 10.80 -0.96
C ALA A 75 11.17 12.29 -0.88
N ASN A 76 11.48 13.08 -1.90
CA ASN A 76 11.10 14.48 -2.02
C ASN A 76 9.58 14.62 -2.01
N TYR A 77 8.89 13.84 -2.84
CA TYR A 77 7.43 13.87 -2.97
C TYR A 77 6.72 13.51 -1.65
N HIS A 78 7.07 12.36 -1.05
CA HIS A 78 6.32 11.78 0.09
C HIS A 78 6.82 12.23 1.46
N ARG A 79 8.14 12.29 1.66
CA ARG A 79 8.74 12.61 2.96
C ARG A 79 8.97 14.09 3.14
N PHE A 80 9.55 14.75 2.14
CA PHE A 80 9.96 16.16 2.26
C PHE A 80 8.89 17.13 1.75
N ARG A 81 7.83 16.62 1.10
CA ARG A 81 6.74 17.42 0.49
C ARG A 81 7.27 18.46 -0.51
N ILE A 82 8.37 18.11 -1.18
CA ILE A 82 8.96 18.85 -2.29
C ILE A 82 8.46 18.15 -3.54
N ARG A 83 7.69 18.87 -4.37
CA ARG A 83 7.05 18.32 -5.57
C ARG A 83 7.36 19.23 -6.74
N ASP A 84 7.60 18.64 -7.89
CA ASP A 84 7.65 19.33 -9.17
C ASP A 84 6.25 19.36 -9.82
N ARG A 85 6.11 20.16 -10.87
CA ARG A 85 4.77 20.58 -11.36
C ARG A 85 3.99 19.43 -11.99
N LEU A 86 4.70 18.48 -12.62
CA LEU A 86 4.09 17.34 -13.29
C LEU A 86 4.11 16.07 -12.43
N ASP A 87 4.48 16.16 -11.15
CA ASP A 87 4.53 14.99 -10.28
C ASP A 87 3.14 14.50 -9.90
N GLU A 88 2.89 13.24 -10.23
CA GLU A 88 1.77 12.47 -9.72
C GLU A 88 2.15 11.80 -8.39
N GLY A 89 1.13 11.63 -7.55
CA GLY A 89 1.24 10.88 -6.32
C GLY A 89 1.09 9.39 -6.57
N ASP A 90 1.65 8.60 -5.67
CA ASP A 90 1.55 7.16 -5.68
C ASP A 90 1.40 6.64 -4.24
N SER A 91 0.61 5.57 -4.06
CA SER A 91 0.43 4.95 -2.75
C SER A 91 1.60 4.03 -2.38
N PHE A 92 2.25 3.42 -3.37
CA PHE A 92 3.28 2.40 -3.19
C PHE A 92 4.55 2.94 -2.53
N PHE A 93 5.12 4.03 -3.04
CA PHE A 93 6.34 4.67 -2.52
C PHE A 93 6.09 5.66 -1.40
N HIS A 94 4.86 5.78 -0.89
CA HIS A 94 4.63 6.43 0.41
C HIS A 94 5.36 5.67 1.53
N ASP A 95 5.48 4.34 1.44
CA ASP A 95 6.27 3.53 2.37
C ASP A 95 7.79 3.67 2.13
N ALA A 96 8.53 3.94 3.22
CA ALA A 96 9.99 4.02 3.20
C ALA A 96 10.67 2.70 2.80
N ASN A 97 10.09 1.55 3.13
CA ASN A 97 10.64 0.24 2.78
C ASN A 97 10.58 0.00 1.28
N ASN A 98 9.47 0.39 0.64
CA ASN A 98 9.32 0.31 -0.81
C ASN A 98 10.33 1.22 -1.53
N ARG A 99 10.56 2.44 -0.99
CA ARG A 99 11.64 3.31 -1.50
C ARG A 99 13.03 2.69 -1.30
N ALA A 100 13.28 2.01 -0.18
CA ALA A 100 14.55 1.32 0.05
C ALA A 100 14.78 0.16 -0.95
N ALA A 101 13.71 -0.54 -1.34
CA ALA A 101 13.76 -1.63 -2.31
C ALA A 101 13.93 -1.18 -3.78
N PHE A 102 13.85 0.13 -4.07
CA PHE A 102 13.79 0.65 -5.44
C PHE A 102 14.91 0.12 -6.34
N GLU A 103 16.16 0.08 -5.86
CA GLU A 103 17.29 -0.43 -6.64
C GLU A 103 17.05 -1.88 -7.09
N SER A 104 16.62 -2.75 -6.18
CA SER A 104 16.36 -4.16 -6.48
C SER A 104 15.18 -4.33 -7.44
N MET A 105 14.13 -3.49 -7.31
CA MET A 105 12.99 -3.52 -8.22
C MET A 105 13.37 -3.04 -9.62
N LEU A 106 14.16 -1.97 -9.74
CA LEU A 106 14.62 -1.49 -11.03
C LEU A 106 15.56 -2.50 -11.70
N ARG A 107 16.43 -3.17 -10.93
CA ARG A 107 17.28 -4.26 -11.40
C ARG A 107 16.48 -5.46 -11.92
N SER A 108 15.32 -5.72 -11.33
CA SER A 108 14.40 -6.79 -11.73
C SER A 108 13.42 -6.37 -12.82
N GLY A 109 13.37 -5.08 -13.14
CA GLY A 109 12.54 -4.51 -14.20
C GLY A 109 13.39 -3.93 -15.32
N SER A 110 13.08 -2.71 -15.76
CA SER A 110 13.84 -2.08 -16.82
C SER A 110 13.79 -0.56 -16.76
N ILE A 111 14.82 0.07 -17.34
CA ILE A 111 14.81 1.50 -17.64
C ILE A 111 15.31 1.68 -19.06
N SER A 112 14.57 2.44 -19.88
CA SER A 112 15.02 2.72 -21.24
C SER A 112 16.34 3.51 -21.21
N ARG A 113 17.24 3.28 -22.17
CA ARG A 113 18.52 4.00 -22.25
C ARG A 113 18.34 5.52 -22.31
N GLN A 114 17.25 5.98 -22.92
CA GLN A 114 16.91 7.40 -22.98
C GLN A 114 16.49 7.91 -21.61
N ALA A 115 15.52 7.26 -20.96
CA ALA A 115 15.09 7.63 -19.60
C ALA A 115 16.26 7.65 -18.62
N ALA A 116 17.15 6.65 -18.64
CA ALA A 116 18.32 6.63 -17.76
C ALA A 116 19.23 7.87 -17.93
N ARG A 117 19.46 8.31 -19.17
CA ARG A 117 20.28 9.50 -19.44
C ARG A 117 19.57 10.78 -19.03
N ASP A 118 18.28 10.88 -19.31
CA ASP A 118 17.50 12.09 -19.04
C ASP A 118 17.29 12.26 -17.54
N VAL A 119 17.02 11.17 -16.80
CA VAL A 119 16.99 11.15 -15.32
C VAL A 119 18.30 11.66 -14.74
N MET A 120 19.45 11.20 -15.24
CA MET A 120 20.76 11.64 -14.74
C MET A 120 21.11 13.09 -15.07
N ARG A 121 20.51 13.64 -16.14
CA ARG A 121 20.67 15.04 -16.54
C ARG A 121 19.80 15.98 -15.72
N GLY A 122 18.59 15.52 -15.35
CA GLY A 122 17.50 16.36 -14.86
C GLY A 122 16.67 16.93 -16.02
N GLY A 123 15.41 17.25 -15.73
CA GLY A 123 14.39 17.71 -16.67
C GLY A 123 13.67 16.59 -17.43
N ALA A 124 13.81 15.34 -16.99
CA ALA A 124 13.06 14.23 -17.57
C ALA A 124 11.63 14.21 -17.03
N VAL A 125 10.65 13.90 -17.87
CA VAL A 125 9.34 13.46 -17.41
C VAL A 125 9.27 11.96 -17.66
N VAL A 126 9.11 11.17 -16.60
CA VAL A 126 9.14 9.71 -16.67
C VAL A 126 7.79 9.11 -16.30
N LEU A 127 7.44 8.02 -16.96
CA LEU A 127 6.38 7.11 -16.52
C LEU A 127 7.05 5.96 -15.77
N VAL A 128 6.61 5.74 -14.52
CA VAL A 128 7.09 4.65 -13.67
C VAL A 128 5.94 3.68 -13.45
N GLU A 129 6.14 2.43 -13.86
CA GLU A 129 5.20 1.33 -13.68
C GLU A 129 5.75 0.34 -12.65
N ILE A 130 4.94 -0.01 -11.66
CA ILE A 130 5.33 -0.88 -10.55
C ILE A 130 4.61 -2.21 -10.71
N TYR A 131 5.35 -3.30 -10.86
CA TYR A 131 4.78 -4.63 -11.00
C TYR A 131 5.06 -5.49 -9.78
N GLY A 132 4.10 -6.35 -9.43
CA GLY A 132 4.29 -7.32 -8.36
C GLY A 132 3.04 -8.14 -8.06
N ARG A 133 2.93 -8.65 -6.84
CA ARG A 133 1.82 -9.53 -6.43
C ARG A 133 1.47 -9.33 -4.96
N GLY A 134 0.17 -9.34 -4.66
CA GLY A 134 -0.32 -9.29 -3.28
C GLY A 134 0.09 -7.99 -2.57
N GLY A 135 0.18 -6.88 -3.30
CA GLY A 135 0.63 -5.58 -2.80
C GLY A 135 2.15 -5.44 -2.64
N VAL A 136 2.93 -6.49 -2.90
CA VAL A 136 4.39 -6.44 -2.84
C VAL A 136 4.96 -6.15 -4.23
N GLY A 137 5.65 -5.02 -4.36
CA GLY A 137 6.36 -4.67 -5.59
C GLY A 137 7.62 -5.50 -5.77
N ARG A 138 7.87 -5.89 -7.03
CA ARG A 138 8.93 -6.83 -7.41
C ARG A 138 9.80 -6.29 -8.53
N SER A 139 9.21 -5.53 -9.44
CA SER A 139 9.95 -4.87 -10.51
C SER A 139 9.37 -3.49 -10.81
N VAL A 140 10.23 -2.63 -11.36
CA VAL A 140 9.83 -1.30 -11.84
C VAL A 140 10.27 -1.14 -13.29
N VAL A 141 9.37 -0.64 -14.13
CA VAL A 141 9.65 -0.27 -15.51
C VAL A 141 9.61 1.25 -15.62
N VAL A 142 10.66 1.84 -16.20
CA VAL A 142 10.80 3.29 -16.34
C VAL A 142 10.98 3.67 -17.80
N THR A 143 10.06 4.49 -18.30
CA THR A 143 10.08 5.03 -19.67
C THR A 143 9.97 6.55 -19.65
N VAL A 144 10.27 7.18 -20.78
CA VAL A 144 10.01 8.62 -20.95
C VAL A 144 8.51 8.80 -21.16
N ALA A 145 7.88 9.69 -20.39
CA ALA A 145 6.49 10.05 -20.59
C ALA A 145 6.35 10.77 -21.95
N ARG A 146 5.41 10.32 -22.78
CA ARG A 146 5.16 10.86 -24.12
C ARG A 146 3.97 11.81 -24.13
#